data_AF-A0A1S3QVT0-F1
#
_entry.id   AF-A0A1S3QVT0-F1
#
_cell.length_a   1.000
_cell.length_b   1.000
_cell.length_c   1.000
_cell.angle_alpha   90.00
_cell.angle_beta   90.00
_cell.angle_gamma   90.00
#
_symmetry.space_group_name_H-M   'P 1'
#
loop_
_entity.id
_entity.type
_entity.pdbx_description
1 polymer ?
#
loop_
_entity_poly.entity_id
_entity_poly.type
_entity_poly.pdbx_seq_one_letter_code
_entity_poly.pdbx_strand_id
1 'polypeptide(L)'
;MVDVAAPGVSEKVVMEQLFQRDAVVRQSQLVVDWLESIAKDEIGDFSDNIEYYAKSVYWENTLHVLKLRRNTSSTGFTVPLVTELDPDAPVRQRRPLADLDREDDARLLKYLFTLLRAGMTDEAQRLCKRCGQAWRAATLEGWKLYHDPNINGGQFSTVHSHQQMYNTEWPS
;
A
#
# COMPACT_ATOMS: atom_id res chain seq x y z
N MET A 1 -8.15 -14.73 32.30
CA MET A 1 -9.17 -13.67 32.19
C MET A 1 -8.64 -12.70 31.15
N VAL A 2 -9.23 -12.67 29.96
CA VAL A 2 -8.78 -11.79 28.88
C VAL A 2 -9.44 -10.44 29.16
N ASP A 3 -8.64 -9.44 29.50
CA ASP A 3 -9.11 -8.06 29.60
C ASP A 3 -9.53 -7.64 28.19
N VAL A 4 -10.83 -7.57 27.96
CA VAL A 4 -11.40 -7.01 26.74
C VAL A 4 -10.95 -5.55 26.73
N ALA A 5 -10.15 -5.17 25.74
CA ALA A 5 -9.62 -3.82 25.57
C ALA A 5 -10.72 -2.79 25.88
N ALA A 6 -10.45 -1.92 26.87
CA ALA A 6 -11.39 -0.90 27.27
C ALA A 6 -11.85 -0.09 26.05
N PRO A 7 -13.16 0.19 25.90
CA PRO A 7 -13.68 0.94 24.77
C PRO A 7 -13.09 2.35 24.81
N GLY A 8 -12.06 2.61 23.98
CA GLY A 8 -11.28 3.84 24.03
C GLY A 8 -9.77 3.68 23.90
N VAL A 9 -9.25 2.50 23.52
CA VAL A 9 -7.83 2.31 23.22
C VAL A 9 -7.64 1.92 21.76
N SER A 10 -6.67 2.53 21.07
CA SER A 10 -6.37 2.22 19.67
C SER A 10 -5.81 0.80 19.50
N GLU A 11 -6.09 0.14 18.36
CA GLU A 11 -5.63 -1.22 18.04
C GLU A 11 -4.10 -1.38 18.20
N LYS A 12 -3.33 -0.37 17.79
CA LYS A 12 -1.87 -0.36 17.94
C LYS A 12 -1.44 -0.57 19.39
N VAL A 13 -2.06 0.13 20.34
CA VAL A 13 -1.73 0.04 21.77
C VAL A 13 -2.13 -1.33 22.33
N VAL A 14 -3.26 -1.88 21.90
CA VAL A 14 -3.67 -3.24 22.30
C VAL A 14 -2.62 -4.27 21.85
N MET A 15 -2.10 -4.13 20.62
CA MET A 15 -1.06 -5.00 20.12
C MET A 15 0.27 -4.81 20.88
N GLU A 16 0.68 -3.57 21.17
CA GLU A 16 1.88 -3.28 21.97
C GLU A 16 1.79 -3.91 23.37
N GLN A 17 0.64 -3.84 24.03
CA GLN A 17 0.40 -4.49 25.33
C GLN A 17 0.49 -6.01 25.22
N LEU A 18 -0.04 -6.61 24.15
CA LEU A 18 0.11 -8.06 23.90
C LEU A 18 1.59 -8.43 23.76
N PHE A 19 2.35 -7.67 22.97
CA PHE A 19 3.79 -7.87 22.81
C PHE A 19 4.55 -7.71 24.12
N GLN A 20 4.14 -6.83 25.04
CA GLN A 20 4.79 -6.69 26.35
C GLN A 20 4.48 -7.88 27.28
N ARG A 21 3.25 -8.37 27.26
CA ARG A 21 2.78 -9.42 28.18
C ARG A 21 3.20 -10.83 27.74
N ASP A 22 3.20 -11.10 26.44
CA ASP A 22 3.36 -12.45 25.91
C ASP A 22 4.77 -12.68 25.34
N ALA A 23 5.54 -13.55 26.01
CA ALA A 23 6.90 -13.89 25.58
C ALA A 23 6.93 -14.76 24.32
N VAL A 24 5.92 -15.60 24.09
CA VAL A 24 5.84 -16.47 22.90
C VAL A 24 5.63 -15.61 21.67
N VAL A 25 4.73 -14.63 21.73
CA VAL A 25 4.49 -13.68 20.63
C VAL A 25 5.78 -12.94 20.25
N ARG A 26 6.54 -12.44 21.24
CA ARG A 26 7.84 -11.79 20.98
C ARG A 26 8.85 -12.75 20.34
N GLN A 27 8.95 -13.98 20.84
CA GLN A 27 9.85 -14.99 20.28
C GLN A 27 9.48 -15.33 18.83
N SER A 28 8.18 -15.45 18.52
CA SER A 28 7.71 -15.66 17.15
C SER A 28 8.07 -14.47 16.26
N GLN A 29 7.94 -13.22 16.74
CA GLN A 29 8.35 -12.04 15.98
C GLN A 29 9.86 -12.05 15.68
N LEU A 30 10.70 -12.40 16.65
CA LEU A 30 12.15 -12.51 16.42
C LEU A 30 12.49 -13.54 15.33
N VAL A 31 11.75 -14.64 15.25
CA VAL A 31 11.90 -15.64 14.19
C VAL A 31 11.47 -15.06 12.84
N VAL A 32 10.36 -14.30 12.79
CA VAL A 32 9.91 -13.61 11.57
C VAL A 32 10.96 -12.60 11.12
N ASP A 33 11.43 -11.72 12.00
CA ASP A 33 12.44 -10.69 11.69
C ASP A 33 13.73 -11.33 11.14
N TRP A 34 14.14 -12.46 11.72
CA TRP A 34 15.29 -13.22 11.24
C TRP A 34 15.05 -13.80 9.83
N LEU A 35 13.88 -14.40 9.58
CA LEU A 35 13.52 -14.92 8.25
C LEU A 35 13.41 -13.80 7.20
N GLU A 36 12.90 -12.63 7.58
CA GLU A 36 12.84 -11.44 6.73
C GLU A 36 14.25 -10.94 6.40
N SER A 37 15.19 -10.96 7.37
CA SER A 37 16.59 -10.59 7.11
C SER A 37 17.27 -11.51 6.09
N ILE A 38 17.02 -12.82 6.18
CA ILE A 38 17.55 -13.78 5.19
C ILE A 38 16.94 -13.50 3.82
N ALA A 39 15.62 -13.31 3.76
CA ALA A 39 14.93 -13.01 2.51
C ALA A 39 15.43 -11.68 1.89
N LYS A 40 15.76 -10.69 2.72
CA LYS A 40 16.32 -9.40 2.27
C LYS A 40 17.69 -9.57 1.61
N ASP A 41 18.54 -10.43 2.18
CA ASP A 41 19.86 -10.72 1.61
C ASP A 41 19.76 -11.42 0.24
N GLU A 42 18.70 -12.21 0.02
CA GLU A 42 18.42 -12.89 -1.26
C GLU A 42 17.94 -11.96 -2.38
N ILE A 43 17.44 -10.76 -2.07
CA ILE A 43 16.84 -9.85 -3.07
C ILE A 43 17.88 -9.40 -4.12
N GLY A 44 19.13 -9.19 -3.72
CA GLY A 44 20.24 -8.81 -4.62
C GLY A 44 19.92 -7.65 -5.58
N ASP A 45 20.56 -7.65 -6.76
CA ASP A 45 20.39 -6.64 -7.84
C ASP A 45 19.07 -6.80 -8.64
N PHE A 46 18.11 -7.59 -8.16
CA PHE A 46 16.86 -7.83 -8.88
C PHE A 46 15.99 -6.55 -8.96
N SER A 47 16.21 -5.58 -8.07
CA SER A 47 15.56 -4.27 -8.06
C SER A 47 15.75 -3.49 -9.35
N ASP A 48 16.97 -3.50 -9.88
CA ASP A 48 17.39 -2.57 -10.93
C ASP A 48 16.75 -2.91 -12.28
N ASN A 49 16.36 -4.18 -12.46
CA ASN A 49 15.71 -4.64 -13.67
C ASN A 49 14.24 -4.24 -13.75
N ILE A 50 13.47 -4.27 -12.64
CA ILE A 50 12.04 -3.92 -12.68
C ILE A 50 11.83 -2.44 -12.99
N GLU A 51 12.68 -1.57 -12.44
CA GLU A 51 12.55 -0.12 -12.63
C GLU A 51 12.66 0.28 -14.10
N TYR A 52 13.49 -0.43 -14.87
CA TYR A 52 13.62 -0.21 -16.31
C TYR A 52 12.33 -0.49 -17.09
N TYR A 53 11.54 -1.47 -16.64
CA TYR A 53 10.26 -1.85 -17.24
C TYR A 53 9.06 -1.14 -16.61
N ALA A 54 9.27 -0.34 -15.55
CA ALA A 54 8.21 0.41 -14.90
C ALA A 54 7.73 1.54 -15.83
N LYS A 55 6.74 1.23 -16.65
CA LYS A 55 6.07 2.20 -17.53
C LYS A 55 5.35 3.26 -16.69
N SER A 56 5.38 4.51 -17.15
CA SER A 56 4.64 5.62 -16.52
C SER A 56 3.12 5.45 -16.54
N VAL A 57 2.60 4.54 -17.39
CA VAL A 57 1.16 4.31 -17.56
C VAL A 57 0.86 2.83 -17.38
N TYR A 58 -0.05 2.53 -16.47
CA TYR A 58 -0.56 1.19 -16.24
C TYR A 58 -1.34 0.67 -17.45
N TRP A 59 -1.09 -0.58 -17.86
CA TRP A 59 -1.72 -1.26 -18.99
C TRP A 59 -1.70 -0.46 -20.31
N GLU A 60 -0.55 0.14 -20.62
CA GLU A 60 -0.37 0.97 -21.82
C GLU A 60 -0.76 0.23 -23.12
N ASN A 61 -0.42 -1.05 -23.25
CA ASN A 61 -0.70 -1.80 -24.47
C ASN A 61 -2.21 -2.05 -24.63
N THR A 62 -2.90 -2.39 -23.53
CA THR A 62 -4.35 -2.59 -23.49
C THR A 62 -5.06 -1.27 -23.78
N LEU A 63 -4.63 -0.16 -23.18
CA LEU A 63 -5.15 1.18 -23.47
C LEU A 63 -5.00 1.53 -24.97
N HIS A 64 -3.84 1.24 -25.56
CA HIS A 64 -3.58 1.49 -26.98
C HIS A 64 -4.55 0.70 -27.88
N VAL A 65 -4.75 -0.60 -27.60
CA VAL A 65 -5.71 -1.44 -28.36
C VAL A 65 -7.13 -0.91 -28.22
N LEU A 66 -7.55 -0.46 -27.04
CA LEU A 66 -8.88 0.10 -26.81
C LEU A 66 -9.10 1.41 -27.58
N LYS A 67 -8.09 2.30 -27.60
CA LYS A 67 -8.14 3.53 -28.39
C LYS A 67 -8.24 3.24 -29.89
N LEU A 68 -7.49 2.26 -30.39
CA LEU A 68 -7.51 1.88 -31.81
C LEU A 68 -8.89 1.31 -32.22
N ARG A 69 -9.47 0.42 -31.40
CA ARG A 69 -10.82 -0.13 -31.62
C ARG A 69 -11.90 0.95 -31.63
N ARG A 70 -11.74 2.03 -30.86
CA ARG A 70 -12.70 3.14 -30.86
C ARG A 70 -12.70 3.92 -32.17
N ASN A 71 -11.56 3.97 -32.86
CA ASN A 71 -11.38 4.78 -34.06
C ASN A 71 -11.55 3.99 -35.37
N THR A 72 -11.51 2.65 -35.33
CA THR A 72 -11.55 1.81 -36.54
C THR A 72 -12.59 0.69 -36.40
N SER A 73 -13.51 0.59 -37.36
CA SER A 73 -14.61 -0.39 -37.38
C SER A 73 -14.21 -1.82 -37.78
N SER A 74 -12.91 -2.12 -37.96
CA SER A 74 -12.46 -3.41 -38.50
C SER A 74 -12.08 -4.42 -37.41
N THR A 75 -12.91 -5.44 -37.23
CA THR A 75 -12.66 -6.60 -36.37
C THR A 75 -11.92 -7.70 -37.14
N GLY A 76 -10.60 -7.81 -36.94
CA GLY A 76 -9.91 -9.09 -37.10
C GLY A 76 -10.21 -10.01 -35.90
N PHE A 77 -10.10 -11.33 -36.10
CA PHE A 77 -10.24 -12.38 -35.09
C PHE A 77 -9.23 -12.22 -33.93
N THR A 78 -9.48 -11.28 -33.04
CA THR A 78 -8.64 -10.99 -31.88
C THR A 78 -9.45 -11.28 -30.62
N VAL A 79 -8.82 -11.94 -29.65
CA VAL A 79 -9.41 -12.22 -28.35
C VAL A 79 -10.01 -10.92 -27.77
N PRO A 80 -11.26 -10.93 -27.29
CA PRO A 80 -11.89 -9.73 -26.75
C PRO A 80 -11.20 -9.34 -25.44
N LEU A 81 -10.41 -8.26 -25.47
CA LEU A 81 -9.78 -7.69 -24.28
C LEU A 81 -10.81 -6.99 -23.36
N VAL A 82 -10.38 -6.67 -22.14
CA VAL A 82 -11.13 -5.79 -21.23
C VAL A 82 -11.51 -4.48 -21.90
N THR A 83 -12.69 -3.93 -21.59
CA THR A 83 -13.19 -2.66 -22.14
C THR A 83 -12.96 -1.46 -21.23
N GLU A 84 -12.56 -1.72 -19.98
CA GLU A 84 -12.36 -0.71 -18.94
C GLU A 84 -10.98 -0.95 -18.29
N LEU A 85 -10.44 0.07 -17.62
CA LEU A 85 -9.06 0.07 -17.09
C LEU A 85 -8.99 0.15 -15.56
N ASP A 86 -10.12 -0.04 -14.89
CA ASP A 86 -10.14 -0.34 -13.45
C ASP A 86 -9.42 -1.67 -13.16
N PRO A 87 -8.73 -1.79 -12.01
CA PRO A 87 -7.93 -2.97 -11.69
C PRO A 87 -8.74 -4.27 -11.56
N ASP A 88 -10.04 -4.18 -11.31
CA ASP A 88 -10.96 -5.32 -11.25
C ASP A 88 -11.60 -5.68 -12.60
N ALA A 89 -11.41 -4.89 -13.66
CA ALA A 89 -11.97 -5.13 -14.99
C ALA A 89 -11.70 -6.55 -15.53
N PRO A 90 -10.47 -7.11 -15.45
CA PRO A 90 -10.20 -8.47 -15.95
C PRO A 90 -11.04 -9.53 -15.24
N VAL A 91 -11.25 -9.39 -13.93
CA VAL A 91 -12.03 -10.32 -13.11
C VAL A 91 -13.53 -10.14 -13.37
N ARG A 92 -14.01 -8.89 -13.32
CA ARG A 92 -15.41 -8.52 -13.50
C ARG A 92 -15.93 -8.88 -14.89
N GLN A 93 -15.14 -8.59 -15.92
CA GLN A 93 -15.53 -8.83 -17.33
C GLN A 93 -15.16 -10.23 -17.81
N ARG A 94 -14.30 -10.96 -17.07
CA ARG A 94 -13.71 -12.24 -17.47
C ARG A 94 -13.02 -12.17 -18.84
N ARG A 95 -12.27 -11.09 -19.03
CA ARG A 95 -11.53 -10.81 -20.26
C ARG A 95 -10.05 -10.58 -19.98
N PRO A 96 -9.16 -11.01 -20.87
CA PRO A 96 -7.74 -10.80 -20.67
C PRO A 96 -7.32 -9.37 -20.98
N LEU A 97 -6.15 -9.01 -20.45
CA LEU A 97 -5.33 -7.89 -20.89
C LEU A 97 -4.53 -8.27 -22.14
N ALA A 98 -3.93 -7.27 -22.78
CA ALA A 98 -2.88 -7.52 -23.77
C ALA A 98 -1.76 -8.37 -23.15
N ASP A 99 -1.17 -9.29 -23.93
CA ASP A 99 -0.21 -10.27 -23.40
C ASP A 99 1.01 -9.62 -22.74
N LEU A 100 1.56 -8.56 -23.35
CA LEU A 100 2.67 -7.78 -22.77
C LEU A 100 2.32 -7.19 -21.39
N ASP A 101 1.12 -6.61 -21.24
CA ASP A 101 0.70 -6.06 -19.95
C ASP A 101 0.51 -7.15 -18.89
N ARG A 102 0.06 -8.34 -19.30
CA ARG A 102 -0.08 -9.50 -18.40
C ARG A 102 1.28 -10.01 -17.91
N GLU A 103 2.26 -10.06 -18.81
CA GLU A 103 3.64 -10.45 -18.48
C GLU A 103 4.34 -9.41 -17.60
N ASP A 104 4.13 -8.12 -17.86
CA ASP A 104 4.62 -7.02 -17.03
C ASP A 104 4.01 -7.10 -15.62
N ASP A 105 2.69 -7.30 -15.50
CA ASP A 105 2.02 -7.46 -14.21
C ASP A 105 2.52 -8.70 -13.45
N ALA A 106 2.74 -9.83 -14.13
CA ALA A 106 3.28 -11.03 -13.50
C ALA A 106 4.70 -10.83 -12.94
N ARG A 107 5.56 -10.12 -13.68
CA ARG A 107 6.91 -9.77 -13.23
C ARG A 107 6.88 -8.82 -12.04
N LEU A 108 6.06 -7.77 -12.11
CA LEU A 108 5.86 -6.82 -11.02
C LEU A 108 5.35 -7.51 -9.76
N LEU A 109 4.33 -8.36 -9.88
CA LEU A 109 3.75 -9.12 -8.77
C LEU A 109 4.76 -10.04 -8.09
N LYS A 110 5.57 -10.74 -8.87
CA LYS A 110 6.64 -11.57 -8.34
C LYS A 110 7.62 -10.75 -7.51
N TYR A 111 7.99 -9.57 -7.99
CA TYR A 111 8.92 -8.71 -7.26
C TYR A 111 8.31 -8.08 -6.00
N LEU A 112 7.07 -7.60 -6.08
CA LEU A 112 6.33 -7.12 -4.92
C LEU A 112 6.23 -8.20 -3.83
N PHE A 113 5.97 -9.45 -4.22
CA PHE A 113 5.94 -10.56 -3.28
C PHE A 113 7.31 -10.78 -2.60
N THR A 114 8.41 -10.67 -3.35
CA THR A 114 9.76 -10.75 -2.77
C THR A 114 10.01 -9.64 -1.75
N LEU A 115 9.65 -8.39 -2.06
CA LEU A 115 9.79 -7.26 -1.14
C LEU A 115 8.97 -7.47 0.14
N LEU A 116 7.72 -7.93 0.01
CA LEU A 116 6.86 -8.22 1.16
C LEU A 116 7.42 -9.35 2.03
N ARG A 117 7.98 -10.40 1.42
CA ARG A 117 8.64 -11.52 2.11
C ARG A 117 9.88 -11.11 2.91
N ALA A 118 10.50 -9.98 2.55
CA ALA A 118 11.67 -9.42 3.20
C ALA A 118 11.34 -8.27 4.16
N GLY A 119 10.06 -8.07 4.51
CA GLY A 119 9.62 -6.97 5.37
C GLY A 119 9.76 -5.58 4.74
N MET A 120 10.06 -5.48 3.44
CA MET A 120 10.30 -4.21 2.72
C MET A 120 9.01 -3.58 2.20
N THR A 121 8.00 -3.46 3.07
CA THR A 121 6.65 -3.01 2.69
C THR A 121 6.62 -1.59 2.14
N ASP A 122 7.41 -0.67 2.71
CA ASP A 122 7.52 0.70 2.20
C ASP A 122 8.04 0.74 0.77
N GLU A 123 9.00 -0.11 0.44
CA GLU A 123 9.58 -0.17 -0.90
C GLU A 123 8.60 -0.79 -1.90
N ALA A 124 7.88 -1.83 -1.50
CA ALA A 124 6.80 -2.39 -2.30
C ALA A 124 5.75 -1.33 -2.65
N GLN A 125 5.39 -0.46 -1.69
CA GLN A 125 4.46 0.64 -1.95
C GLN A 125 5.04 1.72 -2.88
N ARG A 126 6.31 2.11 -2.71
CA ARG A 126 6.98 3.08 -3.60
C ARG A 126 7.00 2.56 -5.03
N LEU A 127 7.35 1.28 -5.21
CA LEU A 127 7.33 0.64 -6.51
C LEU A 127 5.92 0.65 -7.14
N CYS A 128 4.88 0.29 -6.37
CA CYS A 128 3.50 0.37 -6.86
C CYS A 128 3.14 1.76 -7.38
N LYS A 129 3.50 2.82 -6.64
CA LYS A 129 3.24 4.21 -7.04
C LYS A 129 3.98 4.57 -8.33
N ARG A 130 5.24 4.16 -8.46
CA ARG A 130 6.07 4.41 -9.65
C ARG A 130 5.54 3.71 -10.90
N CYS A 131 5.00 2.50 -10.75
CA CYS A 131 4.37 1.74 -11.84
C CYS A 131 2.94 2.24 -12.16
N GLY A 132 2.48 3.36 -11.59
CA GLY A 132 1.14 3.89 -11.79
C GLY A 132 0.02 3.08 -11.11
N GLN A 133 0.35 2.16 -10.20
CA GLN A 133 -0.58 1.30 -9.47
C GLN A 133 -0.84 1.83 -8.05
N ALA A 134 -1.26 3.09 -7.94
CA ALA A 134 -1.54 3.73 -6.65
C ALA A 134 -2.60 2.99 -5.82
N TRP A 135 -3.58 2.36 -6.49
CA TRP A 135 -4.58 1.50 -5.85
C TRP A 135 -3.94 0.33 -5.10
N ARG A 136 -2.90 -0.29 -5.68
CA ARG A 136 -2.18 -1.40 -5.05
C ARG A 136 -1.35 -0.92 -3.88
N ALA A 137 -0.71 0.24 -4.01
CA ALA A 137 0.00 0.88 -2.89
C ALA A 137 -0.95 1.13 -1.70
N ALA A 138 -2.18 1.56 -1.97
CA ALA A 138 -3.20 1.75 -0.94
C ALA A 138 -3.62 0.42 -0.30
N THR A 139 -3.77 -0.66 -1.07
CA THR A 139 -4.01 -2.01 -0.51
C THR A 139 -2.87 -2.43 0.43
N LEU A 140 -1.62 -2.12 0.08
CA LEU A 140 -0.44 -2.39 0.91
C LEU A 140 -0.29 -1.45 2.12
N GLU A 141 -1.17 -0.46 2.33
CA GLU A 141 -1.22 0.32 3.58
C GLU A 141 -2.10 -0.34 4.63
N GLY A 142 -3.02 -1.23 4.23
CA GLY A 142 -4.04 -1.82 5.10
C GLY A 142 -3.53 -2.75 6.21
N TRP A 143 -2.23 -3.04 6.26
CA TRP A 143 -1.63 -3.83 7.35
C TRP A 143 -1.41 -3.01 8.64
N LYS A 144 -1.43 -1.67 8.55
CA LYS A 144 -1.19 -0.80 9.70
C LYS A 144 -2.41 -0.78 10.60
N LEU A 145 -2.19 -1.09 11.87
CA LEU A 145 -3.24 -1.03 12.90
C LEU A 145 -3.74 0.40 13.06
N TYR A 146 -5.03 0.54 13.36
CA TYR A 146 -5.59 1.84 13.70
C TYR A 146 -4.85 2.45 14.91
N HIS A 147 -4.43 3.70 14.76
CA HIS A 147 -3.75 4.44 15.81
C HIS A 147 -4.19 5.90 15.79
N ASP A 148 -4.78 6.33 16.90
CA ASP A 148 -5.09 7.74 17.14
C ASP A 148 -4.27 8.24 18.33
N PRO A 149 -3.28 9.13 18.11
CA PRO A 149 -2.47 9.66 19.20
C PRO A 149 -3.27 10.50 20.21
N ASN A 150 -4.44 11.02 19.82
CA ASN A 150 -5.28 11.84 20.70
C ASN A 150 -6.11 10.99 21.67
N ILE A 151 -6.37 9.73 21.34
CA ILE A 151 -7.15 8.80 22.19
C ILE A 151 -6.35 8.36 23.42
N ASN A 152 -5.02 8.27 23.30
CA ASN A 152 -4.14 7.82 24.40
C ASN A 152 -3.41 8.97 25.13
N GLY A 153 -3.55 10.22 24.65
CA GLY A 153 -2.82 11.41 25.15
C GLY A 153 -3.65 12.43 25.92
N GLY A 154 -4.94 12.19 26.14
CA GLY A 154 -5.86 13.18 26.72
C GLY A 154 -6.21 12.95 28.18
N GLN A 155 -5.30 13.23 29.12
CA GLN A 155 -5.77 14.02 30.26
C GLN A 155 -6.23 15.34 29.64
N PHE A 156 -7.53 15.65 29.72
CA PHE A 156 -8.01 16.99 29.39
C PHE A 156 -7.27 17.97 30.30
N SER A 157 -6.15 18.53 29.82
CA SER A 157 -5.56 19.73 30.38
C SER A 157 -6.63 20.79 30.21
N THR A 158 -7.33 21.12 31.28
CA THR A 158 -8.24 22.26 31.36
C THR A 158 -7.51 23.47 30.80
N VAL A 159 -7.82 23.82 29.55
CA VAL A 159 -7.29 25.02 28.90
C VAL A 159 -7.81 26.19 29.72
N HIS A 160 -6.96 26.74 30.57
CA HIS A 160 -7.25 28.00 31.25
C HIS A 160 -7.28 29.06 30.16
N SER A 161 -8.49 29.46 29.79
CA SER A 161 -8.74 30.62 28.95
C SER A 161 -8.25 31.87 29.67
N HIS A 162 -6.99 32.25 29.42
CA HIS A 162 -6.50 33.60 29.71
C HIS A 162 -5.78 34.12 28.46
N GLN A 163 -6.59 34.63 27.53
CA GLN A 163 -6.10 35.46 26.45
C GLN A 163 -6.45 36.91 26.80
N GLN A 164 -5.49 37.63 27.39
CA GLN A 164 -5.53 39.10 27.42
C GLN A 164 -5.33 39.59 26.00
N MET A 165 -6.40 40.10 25.39
CA MET A 165 -6.38 40.74 24.08
C MET A 165 -5.84 42.17 24.19
N TYR A 166 -4.75 42.42 23.46
CA TYR A 166 -4.36 43.65 22.75
C TYR A 166 -4.60 45.03 23.41
N ASN A 167 -3.52 45.62 23.95
CA ASN A 167 -3.30 47.07 23.90
C ASN A 167 -2.52 47.39 22.62
N THR A 168 -3.17 48.06 21.67
CA THR A 168 -2.51 48.74 20.55
C THR A 168 -2.89 50.22 20.60
N GLU A 169 -1.98 51.03 21.14
CA GLU A 169 -1.99 52.49 21.00
C GLU A 169 -1.52 52.85 19.57
N TRP A 170 -2.28 53.71 18.89
CA TRP A 170 -1.92 54.30 17.60
C TRP A 170 -1.27 55.68 17.83
N PRO A 171 -0.12 56.01 17.22
CA PRO A 171 0.36 57.38 17.16
C PRO A 171 -0.24 58.14 15.97
N SER A 172 -0.61 59.39 16.25
CA SER A 172 -1.15 60.42 15.34
C SER A 172 -0.20 60.88 14.24
#